data_AF-W4QVR7-F1
#
_entry.id   AF-W4QVR7-F1
#
_cell.length_a   1.000
_cell.length_b   1.000
_cell.length_c   1.000
_cell.angle_alpha   90.00
_cell.angle_beta   90.00
_cell.angle_gamma   90.00
#
_symmetry.space_group_name_H-M   'P 1'
#
loop_
_entity.id
_entity.type
_entity.pdbx_description
1 polymer ?
#
loop_
_entity_poly.entity_id
_entity_poly.type
_entity_poly.pdbx_seq_one_letter_code
_entity_poly.pdbx_strand_id
1 'polypeptide(L)'
;MWHINNEYACHVSECYSDDSEKAFRDWLKERYQTIEELNDRWGTNFWSQRYNDFEEITLLANPPTFANPGQELDYKRFMDDAFLNLYKIEKNILREITPDIPIFTNFMYQFKPLNYFKWAEEMDIVTWDSYPDPREGIPVSHAMTHDLMRSLKQGQPFLLMEQVTSQVNWRDINVIKPPGVMRLYSYSTIARGGDGILFFQWRQGRAGAEKFHGAMVPHSNDENSRIFQEVKQLGHELKKLDAIVGARTKAKVAIVFDWENWWAVELDGKPHNDLQYVQRVEVYYQEFYKANIAVDFVRAGDDLSAYELVVAPMLYMIKPGEAENLEAFVENGGTLVVSFFSGIADENDRIHLGGYPAPLRKLLGICVEEFDPYPLNEKNTILFNGQKASCSMWSDVIRLEGAEAWQSLAKTGIKANRLLPSINLDREKLSISEQSQKPII
;
A
#
# COMPACT_ATOMS: atom_id res chain seq x y z
N MET A 1 -5.31 17.47 -21.50
CA MET A 1 -4.47 16.70 -20.57
C MET A 1 -3.56 15.82 -21.41
N TRP A 2 -2.37 15.49 -20.92
CA TRP A 2 -1.44 14.54 -21.51
C TRP A 2 -1.43 13.26 -20.68
N HIS A 3 -1.66 12.13 -21.35
CA HIS A 3 -1.42 10.80 -20.84
C HIS A 3 -0.04 10.36 -21.33
N ILE A 4 0.94 10.34 -20.44
CA ILE A 4 2.31 9.92 -20.75
C ILE A 4 2.41 8.41 -20.63
N ASN A 5 2.99 7.77 -21.65
CA ASN A 5 3.18 6.33 -21.71
C ASN A 5 1.88 5.55 -21.41
N ASN A 6 1.98 4.31 -20.93
CA ASN A 6 0.86 3.52 -20.42
C ASN A 6 1.35 2.51 -19.39
N GLU A 7 0.73 2.50 -18.20
CA GLU A 7 0.95 1.52 -17.13
C GLU A 7 2.44 1.16 -16.94
N TYR A 8 3.26 2.13 -16.50
CA TYR A 8 4.68 1.89 -16.24
C TYR A 8 4.88 0.64 -15.36
N ALA A 9 5.90 -0.15 -15.70
CA ALA A 9 6.25 -1.42 -15.07
C ALA A 9 5.21 -2.56 -15.15
N CYS A 10 4.10 -2.43 -15.88
CA CYS A 10 3.03 -3.46 -15.95
C CYS A 10 3.53 -4.84 -16.40
N HIS A 11 4.39 -4.88 -17.43
CA HIS A 11 4.90 -6.14 -18.01
C HIS A 11 6.38 -6.38 -17.79
N VAL A 12 7.14 -5.31 -17.52
CA VAL A 12 8.57 -5.36 -17.25
C VAL A 12 8.84 -4.41 -16.09
N SER A 13 8.90 -4.96 -14.88
CA SER A 13 9.14 -4.20 -13.65
C SER A 13 10.60 -4.15 -13.23
N GLU A 14 11.43 -5.03 -13.79
CA GLU A 14 12.84 -5.18 -13.46
C GLU A 14 13.62 -5.46 -14.76
N CYS A 15 14.87 -4.97 -14.86
CA CYS A 15 15.70 -5.16 -16.04
C CYS A 15 17.13 -5.55 -15.66
N TYR A 16 17.57 -6.73 -16.08
CA TYR A 16 18.86 -7.32 -15.69
C TYR A 16 19.92 -7.18 -16.78
N SER A 17 19.87 -6.11 -17.56
CA SER A 17 20.84 -5.83 -18.63
C SER A 17 22.13 -5.21 -18.08
N ASP A 18 23.22 -5.27 -18.86
CA ASP A 18 24.49 -4.60 -18.50
C ASP A 18 24.29 -3.08 -18.30
N ASP A 19 23.39 -2.45 -19.07
CA ASP A 19 23.05 -1.03 -18.91
C ASP A 19 22.36 -0.77 -17.56
N SER A 20 21.46 -1.66 -17.15
CA SER A 20 20.78 -1.58 -15.86
C SER A 20 21.74 -1.84 -14.70
N GLU A 21 22.70 -2.75 -14.85
CA GLU A 21 23.73 -3.01 -13.84
C GLU A 21 24.61 -1.78 -13.62
N LYS A 22 25.06 -1.15 -14.72
CA LYS A 22 25.84 0.08 -14.65
C LYS A 22 25.04 1.22 -14.00
N ALA A 23 23.79 1.42 -14.45
CA ALA A 23 22.92 2.44 -13.88
C ALA A 23 22.62 2.20 -12.40
N PHE A 24 22.48 0.94 -11.97
CA PHE A 24 22.32 0.59 -10.56
C PHE A 24 23.56 0.94 -9.74
N ARG A 25 24.77 0.65 -10.23
CA ARG A 25 26.03 1.08 -9.57
C ARG A 25 26.11 2.59 -9.42
N ASP A 26 25.72 3.35 -10.46
CA ASP A 26 25.73 4.81 -10.41
C ASP A 26 24.70 5.34 -9.41
N TRP A 27 23.50 4.74 -9.35
CA TRP A 27 22.48 5.05 -8.33
C TRP A 27 22.99 4.76 -6.91
N LEU A 28 23.70 3.64 -6.71
CA LEU A 28 24.28 3.29 -5.41
C LEU A 28 25.40 4.26 -4.99
N LYS A 29 26.23 4.71 -5.93
CA LYS A 29 27.25 5.74 -5.68
C LYS A 29 26.60 7.04 -5.22
N GLU A 30 25.50 7.45 -5.85
CA GLU A 30 24.73 8.64 -5.44
C GLU A 30 24.07 8.46 -4.07
N ARG A 31 23.50 7.29 -3.80
CA ARG A 31 22.82 7.02 -2.52
C ARG A 31 23.78 6.93 -1.34
N TYR A 32 24.86 6.18 -1.48
CA TYR A 32 25.74 5.81 -0.36
C TYR A 32 27.02 6.62 -0.28
N GLN A 33 27.43 7.27 -1.39
CA GLN A 33 28.66 8.06 -1.53
C GLN A 33 29.96 7.26 -1.40
N THR A 34 30.05 6.30 -0.47
CA THR A 34 31.19 5.41 -0.28
C THR A 34 30.78 3.94 -0.24
N ILE A 35 31.73 3.06 -0.60
CA ILE A 35 31.50 1.61 -0.55
C ILE A 35 31.44 1.11 0.90
N GLU A 36 32.11 1.79 1.83
CA GLU A 36 32.05 1.47 3.27
C GLU A 36 30.66 1.67 3.84
N GLU A 37 29.99 2.78 3.49
CA GLU A 37 28.61 3.04 3.94
C GLU A 37 27.66 1.98 3.38
N LEU A 38 27.76 1.66 2.09
CA LEU A 38 26.95 0.59 1.48
C LEU A 38 27.17 -0.75 2.17
N ASN A 39 28.43 -1.13 2.41
CA ASN A 39 28.76 -2.38 3.09
C ASN A 39 28.18 -2.46 4.52
N ASP A 40 28.20 -1.34 5.26
CA ASP A 40 27.60 -1.27 6.59
C ASP A 40 26.08 -1.40 6.51
N ARG A 41 25.44 -0.69 5.57
CA ARG A 41 23.98 -0.68 5.40
C ARG A 41 23.43 -2.02 4.95
N TRP A 42 24.10 -2.69 4.02
CA TRP A 42 23.71 -4.03 3.53
C TRP A 42 24.21 -5.17 4.43
N GLY A 43 25.02 -4.89 5.45
CA GLY A 43 25.55 -5.92 6.34
C GLY A 43 26.45 -6.96 5.63
N THR A 44 27.22 -6.53 4.63
CA THR A 44 27.97 -7.42 3.71
C THR A 44 29.12 -8.20 4.37
N ASN A 45 29.43 -7.92 5.63
CA ASN A 45 30.32 -8.77 6.42
C ASN A 45 29.74 -10.19 6.60
N PHE A 46 28.42 -10.33 6.57
CA PHE A 46 27.75 -11.62 6.59
C PHE A 46 28.01 -12.38 5.28
N TRP A 47 28.30 -13.67 5.39
CA TRP A 47 28.65 -14.55 4.27
C TRP A 47 29.75 -14.04 3.34
N SER A 48 30.67 -13.20 3.84
CA SER A 48 31.83 -12.71 3.09
C SER A 48 31.46 -11.97 1.79
N GLN A 49 30.37 -11.20 1.81
CA GLN A 49 29.88 -10.41 0.67
C GLN A 49 30.49 -9.00 0.57
N ARG A 50 31.52 -8.69 1.39
CA ARG A 50 32.10 -7.34 1.47
C ARG A 50 32.69 -6.92 0.12
N TYR A 51 32.26 -5.75 -0.36
CA TYR A 51 32.75 -5.14 -1.59
C TYR A 51 33.88 -4.15 -1.30
N ASN A 52 34.91 -4.12 -2.14
CA ASN A 52 35.99 -3.13 -2.09
C ASN A 52 35.74 -1.93 -3.01
N ASP A 53 34.87 -2.10 -4.02
CA ASP A 53 34.49 -1.08 -4.98
C ASP A 53 33.07 -1.33 -5.49
N PHE A 54 32.37 -0.28 -5.93
CA PHE A 54 31.02 -0.40 -6.51
C PHE A 54 31.01 -1.25 -7.79
N GLU A 55 32.12 -1.34 -8.53
CA GLU A 55 32.21 -2.18 -9.72
C GLU A 55 32.16 -3.69 -9.42
N GLU A 56 32.33 -4.10 -8.16
CA GLU A 56 32.16 -5.50 -7.75
C GLU A 56 30.67 -5.89 -7.57
N ILE A 57 29.75 -4.92 -7.58
CA ILE A 57 28.32 -5.16 -7.37
C ILE A 57 27.68 -5.65 -8.68
N THR A 58 27.00 -6.79 -8.62
CA THR A 58 26.29 -7.40 -9.75
C THR A 58 24.79 -7.49 -9.47
N LEU A 59 23.96 -7.50 -10.51
CA LEU A 59 22.51 -7.68 -10.34
C LEU A 59 22.16 -9.11 -9.87
N LEU A 60 21.09 -9.21 -9.07
CA LEU A 60 20.64 -10.44 -8.43
C LEU A 60 19.70 -11.28 -9.32
N ALA A 61 20.08 -11.53 -10.57
CA ALA A 61 19.20 -12.21 -11.53
C ALA A 61 18.87 -13.67 -11.16
N ASN A 62 19.81 -14.40 -10.56
CA ASN A 62 19.62 -15.80 -10.15
C ASN A 62 20.60 -16.17 -9.02
N PRO A 63 20.37 -15.70 -7.78
CA PRO A 63 21.26 -15.99 -6.68
C PRO A 63 21.23 -17.49 -6.32
N PRO A 64 22.35 -18.09 -5.88
CA PRO A 64 22.39 -19.51 -5.54
C PRO A 64 21.61 -19.87 -4.27
N THR A 65 21.23 -18.87 -3.47
CA THR A 65 20.44 -18.97 -2.24
C THR A 65 19.79 -17.62 -1.95
N PHE A 66 19.30 -17.38 -0.74
CA PHE A 66 18.79 -16.08 -0.30
C PHE A 66 19.76 -14.96 -0.65
N ALA A 67 19.27 -13.93 -1.33
CA ALA A 67 20.05 -12.76 -1.68
C ALA A 67 20.25 -11.84 -0.47
N ASN A 68 21.10 -10.83 -0.65
CA ASN A 68 21.24 -9.78 0.35
C ASN A 68 19.97 -8.91 0.34
N PRO A 69 19.19 -8.85 1.44
CA PRO A 69 17.91 -8.16 1.43
C PRO A 69 18.04 -6.63 1.27
N GLY A 70 19.16 -6.06 1.73
CA GLY A 70 19.47 -4.64 1.50
C GLY A 70 19.64 -4.33 0.02
N GLN A 71 20.40 -5.19 -0.69
CA GLN A 71 20.56 -5.08 -2.13
C GLN A 71 19.24 -5.31 -2.90
N GLU A 72 18.43 -6.29 -2.51
CA GLU A 72 17.12 -6.54 -3.13
C GLU A 72 16.17 -5.36 -2.97
N LEU A 73 16.09 -4.80 -1.76
CA LEU A 73 15.26 -3.64 -1.46
C LEU A 73 15.72 -2.41 -2.26
N ASP A 74 17.02 -2.16 -2.31
CA ASP A 74 17.58 -1.06 -3.09
C ASP A 74 17.43 -1.24 -4.59
N TYR A 75 17.46 -2.48 -5.09
CA TYR A 75 17.19 -2.72 -6.50
C TYR A 75 15.73 -2.41 -6.86
N LYS A 76 14.76 -2.67 -5.96
CA LYS A 76 13.36 -2.25 -6.14
C LYS A 76 13.23 -0.73 -6.15
N ARG A 77 13.91 -0.02 -5.23
CA ARG A 77 13.99 1.44 -5.22
C ARG A 77 14.60 2.00 -6.51
N PHE A 78 15.70 1.41 -6.96
CA PHE A 78 16.35 1.79 -8.21
C PHE A 78 15.42 1.62 -9.41
N MET A 79 14.69 0.50 -9.51
CA MET A 79 13.76 0.29 -10.62
C MET A 79 12.60 1.30 -10.59
N ASP A 80 12.03 1.58 -9.41
CA ASP A 80 11.04 2.65 -9.23
C ASP A 80 11.58 4.02 -9.69
N ASP A 81 12.81 4.35 -9.28
CA ASP A 81 13.49 5.61 -9.65
C ASP A 81 13.78 5.69 -11.14
N ALA A 82 14.21 4.58 -11.76
CA ALA A 82 14.50 4.52 -13.19
C ALA A 82 13.23 4.80 -14.01
N PHE A 83 12.10 4.19 -13.64
CA PHE A 83 10.82 4.46 -14.30
C PHE A 83 10.32 5.87 -14.04
N LEU A 84 10.44 6.37 -12.81
CA LEU A 84 10.02 7.75 -12.47
C LEU A 84 10.87 8.78 -13.21
N ASN A 85 12.18 8.54 -13.34
CA ASN A 85 13.08 9.40 -14.10
C ASN A 85 12.73 9.41 -15.59
N LEU A 86 12.36 8.27 -16.17
CA LEU A 86 11.84 8.20 -17.53
C LEU A 86 10.56 9.04 -17.68
N TYR A 87 9.59 8.88 -16.77
CA TYR A 87 8.38 9.71 -16.73
C TYR A 87 8.71 11.21 -16.65
N LYS A 88 9.65 11.60 -15.79
CA LYS A 88 10.09 13.00 -15.63
C LYS A 88 10.74 13.55 -16.90
N ILE A 89 11.53 12.76 -17.61
CA ILE A 89 12.09 13.15 -18.93
C ILE A 89 10.95 13.44 -19.92
N GLU A 90 10.01 12.51 -20.07
CA GLU A 90 8.84 12.66 -20.96
C GLU A 90 7.99 13.88 -20.57
N LYS A 91 7.71 14.04 -19.27
CA LYS A 91 6.95 15.17 -18.69
C LYS A 91 7.64 16.50 -18.96
N ASN A 92 8.95 16.60 -18.78
CA ASN A 92 9.68 17.86 -18.95
C ASN A 92 9.64 18.34 -20.41
N ILE A 93 9.75 17.44 -21.37
CA ILE A 93 9.59 17.76 -22.80
C ILE A 93 8.20 18.37 -23.06
N LEU A 94 7.14 17.78 -22.51
CA LEU A 94 5.78 18.30 -22.68
C LEU A 94 5.55 19.62 -21.93
N ARG A 95 6.20 19.82 -20.78
CA ARG A 95 6.12 21.07 -20.00
C ARG A 95 6.76 22.25 -20.73
N GLU A 96 7.83 22.04 -21.47
CA GLU A 96 8.46 23.11 -22.27
C GLU A 96 7.53 23.63 -23.37
N ILE A 97 6.67 22.77 -23.94
CA ILE A 97 5.81 23.11 -25.08
C ILE A 97 4.40 23.51 -24.63
N THR A 98 3.87 22.84 -23.62
CA THR A 98 2.48 22.97 -23.14
C THR A 98 2.43 23.09 -21.61
N PRO A 99 3.00 24.16 -21.02
CA PRO A 99 3.18 24.28 -19.57
C PRO A 99 1.86 24.18 -18.78
N ASP A 100 0.76 24.71 -19.34
CA ASP A 100 -0.54 24.79 -18.66
C ASP A 100 -1.44 23.56 -18.84
N ILE A 101 -1.02 22.57 -19.64
CA ILE A 101 -1.84 21.37 -19.89
C ILE A 101 -1.59 20.33 -18.79
N PRO A 102 -2.62 19.78 -18.13
CA PRO A 102 -2.40 18.79 -17.08
C PRO A 102 -1.72 17.51 -17.59
N ILE A 103 -0.75 16.96 -16.86
CA ILE A 103 0.04 15.78 -17.23
C ILE A 103 -0.12 14.69 -16.17
N PHE A 104 -0.32 13.45 -16.63
CA PHE A 104 -0.41 12.26 -15.79
C PHE A 104 0.06 11.00 -16.54
N THR A 105 0.19 9.89 -15.80
CA THR A 105 0.20 8.52 -16.30
C THR A 105 -0.90 7.74 -15.56
N ASN A 106 -1.39 6.64 -16.12
CA ASN A 106 -2.28 5.71 -15.44
C ASN A 106 -1.53 4.80 -14.48
N PHE A 107 -2.00 4.74 -13.25
CA PHE A 107 -1.63 3.74 -12.27
C PHE A 107 -2.49 2.48 -12.40
N MET A 108 -2.01 1.39 -11.82
CA MET A 108 -2.80 0.17 -11.59
C MET A 108 -3.26 0.14 -10.13
N TYR A 109 -3.57 -1.04 -9.59
CA TYR A 109 -4.01 -1.31 -8.20
C TYR A 109 -3.08 -0.74 -7.10
N GLN A 110 -3.00 -1.35 -5.92
CA GLN A 110 -1.90 -1.04 -4.99
C GLN A 110 -0.52 -1.25 -5.64
N PHE A 111 -0.44 -2.02 -6.73
CA PHE A 111 0.68 -2.21 -7.68
C PHE A 111 2.07 -2.15 -7.04
N LYS A 112 2.58 -3.34 -6.69
CA LYS A 112 3.83 -3.49 -5.94
C LYS A 112 5.03 -2.79 -6.59
N PRO A 113 5.29 -2.86 -7.90
CA PRO A 113 6.55 -2.38 -8.46
C PRO A 113 6.88 -0.89 -8.30
N LEU A 114 5.90 0.00 -8.11
CA LEU A 114 6.10 1.46 -8.14
C LEU A 114 5.57 2.12 -6.88
N ASN A 115 6.31 3.06 -6.30
CA ASN A 115 5.89 3.80 -5.12
C ASN A 115 4.97 4.96 -5.51
N TYR A 116 3.66 4.74 -5.51
CA TYR A 116 2.74 5.77 -6.00
C TYR A 116 2.63 7.03 -5.14
N PHE A 117 3.02 7.01 -3.86
CA PHE A 117 3.16 8.27 -3.11
C PHE A 117 4.23 9.15 -3.74
N LYS A 118 5.39 8.57 -4.09
CA LYS A 118 6.48 9.27 -4.75
C LYS A 118 6.08 9.76 -6.15
N TRP A 119 5.42 8.92 -6.94
CA TRP A 119 4.98 9.29 -8.29
C TRP A 119 3.93 10.40 -8.29
N ALA A 120 2.98 10.38 -7.34
CA ALA A 120 1.91 11.36 -7.26
C ALA A 120 2.40 12.79 -6.97
N GLU A 121 3.59 12.95 -6.35
CA GLU A 121 4.25 14.25 -6.18
C GLU A 121 4.64 14.87 -7.53
N GLU A 122 4.93 14.03 -8.54
CA GLU A 122 5.32 14.45 -9.89
C GLU A 122 4.14 14.54 -10.88
N MET A 123 2.94 14.12 -10.51
CA MET A 123 1.77 14.14 -11.39
C MET A 123 0.84 15.31 -11.06
N ASP A 124 0.19 15.92 -12.06
CA ASP A 124 -0.80 16.96 -11.78
C ASP A 124 -2.10 16.37 -11.25
N ILE A 125 -2.46 15.18 -11.74
CA ILE A 125 -3.68 14.47 -11.40
C ILE A 125 -3.38 12.98 -11.28
N VAL A 126 -3.90 12.35 -10.23
CA VAL A 126 -3.82 10.90 -10.08
C VAL A 126 -4.85 10.27 -10.99
N THR A 127 -4.44 9.24 -11.71
CA THR A 127 -5.34 8.43 -12.52
C THR A 127 -5.00 6.96 -12.38
N TRP A 128 -5.98 6.07 -12.52
CA TRP A 128 -5.70 4.64 -12.45
C TRP A 128 -6.73 3.77 -13.18
N ASP A 129 -6.36 2.50 -13.36
CA ASP A 129 -7.05 1.49 -14.14
C ASP A 129 -7.65 0.41 -13.24
N SER A 130 -8.96 0.23 -13.29
CA SER A 130 -9.72 -0.61 -12.36
C SER A 130 -10.51 -1.70 -13.08
N TYR A 131 -10.12 -2.95 -12.81
CA TYR A 131 -10.71 -4.13 -13.42
C TYR A 131 -11.18 -5.15 -12.38
N PRO A 132 -12.25 -4.87 -11.61
CA PRO A 132 -12.77 -5.83 -10.63
C PRO A 132 -13.17 -7.15 -11.27
N ASP A 133 -12.82 -8.23 -10.58
CA ASP A 133 -13.29 -9.57 -10.95
C ASP A 133 -14.72 -9.76 -10.43
N PRO A 134 -15.73 -9.90 -11.33
CA PRO A 134 -17.11 -10.13 -10.90
C PRO A 134 -17.30 -11.40 -10.07
N ARG A 135 -16.33 -12.33 -10.06
CA ARG A 135 -16.35 -13.56 -9.25
C ARG A 135 -16.14 -13.30 -7.75
N GLU A 136 -15.52 -12.19 -7.38
CA GLU A 136 -15.19 -11.85 -5.99
C GLU A 136 -16.38 -11.25 -5.21
N GLY A 137 -17.50 -10.99 -5.88
CA GLY A 137 -18.68 -10.40 -5.25
C GLY A 137 -18.53 -8.91 -5.01
N ILE A 138 -18.57 -8.47 -3.75
CA ILE A 138 -18.44 -7.04 -3.41
C ILE A 138 -16.95 -6.65 -3.52
N PRO A 139 -16.57 -5.71 -4.39
CA PRO A 139 -15.16 -5.43 -4.69
C PRO A 139 -14.53 -4.50 -3.64
N VAL A 140 -14.34 -4.99 -2.41
CA VAL A 140 -13.79 -4.20 -1.29
C VAL A 140 -12.37 -3.70 -1.60
N SER A 141 -11.51 -4.54 -2.17
CA SER A 141 -10.16 -4.13 -2.60
C SER A 141 -10.16 -2.97 -3.62
N HIS A 142 -11.20 -2.87 -4.46
CA HIS A 142 -11.34 -1.74 -5.40
C HIS A 142 -11.75 -0.45 -4.71
N ALA A 143 -12.65 -0.56 -3.75
CA ALA A 143 -13.00 0.56 -2.89
C ALA A 143 -11.78 1.05 -2.11
N MET A 144 -10.97 0.12 -1.59
CA MET A 144 -9.70 0.41 -0.93
C MET A 144 -8.75 1.15 -1.86
N THR A 145 -8.60 0.66 -3.09
CA THR A 145 -7.72 1.30 -4.09
C THR A 145 -8.23 2.69 -4.47
N HIS A 146 -9.54 2.90 -4.62
CA HIS A 146 -10.08 4.26 -4.84
C HIS A 146 -9.72 5.23 -3.71
N ASP A 147 -9.85 4.79 -2.46
CA ASP A 147 -9.46 5.59 -1.31
C ASP A 147 -7.95 5.87 -1.31
N LEU A 148 -7.12 4.86 -1.62
CA LEU A 148 -5.66 5.02 -1.76
C LEU A 148 -5.32 6.07 -2.82
N MET A 149 -5.87 5.96 -4.04
CA MET A 149 -5.60 6.89 -5.15
C MET A 149 -6.03 8.32 -4.82
N ARG A 150 -7.17 8.50 -4.14
CA ARG A 150 -7.60 9.81 -3.64
C ARG A 150 -6.59 10.37 -2.62
N SER A 151 -6.06 9.53 -1.74
CA SER A 151 -5.15 9.96 -0.68
C SER A 151 -3.75 10.33 -1.17
N LEU A 152 -3.28 9.77 -2.28
CA LEU A 152 -1.96 10.08 -2.87
C LEU A 152 -1.71 11.58 -3.12
N LYS A 153 -2.77 12.38 -3.31
CA LYS A 153 -2.70 13.85 -3.40
C LYS A 153 -3.57 14.56 -2.35
N GLN A 154 -3.56 14.06 -1.12
CA GLN A 154 -4.18 14.71 0.05
C GLN A 154 -5.69 14.99 -0.15
N GLY A 155 -6.42 14.00 -0.65
CA GLY A 155 -7.87 14.11 -0.83
C GLY A 155 -8.29 14.84 -2.10
N GLN A 156 -7.35 15.19 -3.00
CA GLN A 156 -7.70 15.71 -4.32
C GLN A 156 -8.46 14.66 -5.14
N PRO A 157 -9.42 15.08 -6.00
CA PRO A 157 -10.07 14.15 -6.91
C PRO A 157 -9.08 13.47 -7.86
N PHE A 158 -9.41 12.24 -8.24
CA PHE A 158 -8.66 11.45 -9.21
C PHE A 158 -9.53 11.13 -10.45
N LEU A 159 -8.94 10.59 -11.52
CA LEU A 159 -9.69 10.05 -12.65
C LEU A 159 -9.56 8.53 -12.71
N LEU A 160 -10.67 7.83 -12.94
CA LEU A 160 -10.59 6.44 -13.36
C LEU A 160 -10.34 6.43 -14.86
N MET A 161 -9.10 6.11 -15.24
CA MET A 161 -8.64 6.17 -16.62
C MET A 161 -9.11 4.95 -17.40
N GLU A 162 -9.11 3.78 -16.77
CA GLU A 162 -9.69 2.60 -17.38
C GLU A 162 -10.62 1.82 -16.45
N GLN A 163 -11.69 1.31 -17.05
CA GLN A 163 -12.41 0.13 -16.59
C GLN A 163 -13.01 -0.58 -17.81
N VAL A 164 -13.47 -1.81 -17.60
CA VAL A 164 -14.15 -2.57 -18.65
C VAL A 164 -15.67 -2.49 -18.57
N THR A 165 -16.36 -2.48 -19.70
CA THR A 165 -17.84 -2.47 -19.73
C THR A 165 -18.47 -3.81 -19.33
N SER A 166 -17.80 -4.92 -19.60
CA SER A 166 -18.34 -6.27 -19.37
C SER A 166 -17.26 -7.24 -18.85
N GLN A 167 -16.42 -7.79 -19.71
CA GLN A 167 -15.37 -8.76 -19.36
C GLN A 167 -14.01 -8.31 -19.87
N VAL A 168 -12.93 -8.65 -19.17
CA VAL A 168 -11.56 -8.49 -19.67
C VAL A 168 -11.18 -9.65 -20.61
N ASN A 169 -9.92 -9.74 -21.03
CA ASN A 169 -9.41 -10.82 -21.89
C ASN A 169 -8.27 -11.65 -21.26
N TRP A 170 -7.72 -11.22 -20.13
CA TRP A 170 -6.45 -11.71 -19.59
C TRP A 170 -6.58 -12.58 -18.35
N ARG A 171 -7.80 -12.78 -17.81
CA ARG A 171 -8.02 -13.73 -16.70
C ARG A 171 -8.10 -15.17 -17.21
N ASP A 172 -7.94 -16.11 -16.29
CA ASP A 172 -8.20 -17.54 -16.50
C ASP A 172 -9.62 -17.79 -17.03
N ILE A 173 -10.62 -17.12 -16.45
CA ILE A 173 -12.01 -17.14 -16.89
C ILE A 173 -12.56 -15.71 -16.88
N ASN A 174 -12.78 -15.18 -18.08
CA ASN A 174 -13.25 -13.81 -18.28
C ASN A 174 -14.79 -13.73 -18.17
N VAL A 175 -15.32 -13.81 -16.95
CA VAL A 175 -16.76 -13.67 -16.70
C VAL A 175 -17.25 -12.25 -17.00
N ILE A 176 -18.49 -12.14 -17.49
CA ILE A 176 -19.13 -10.85 -17.75
C ILE A 176 -19.62 -10.20 -16.45
N LYS A 177 -19.59 -8.87 -16.39
CA LYS A 177 -20.36 -8.11 -15.41
C LYS A 177 -21.86 -8.39 -15.59
N PRO A 178 -22.60 -8.80 -14.54
CA PRO A 178 -24.06 -8.84 -14.55
C PRO A 178 -24.68 -7.49 -14.92
N PRO A 179 -25.94 -7.44 -15.39
CA PRO A 179 -26.62 -6.20 -15.71
C PRO A 179 -26.56 -5.17 -14.58
N GLY A 180 -26.18 -3.93 -14.91
CA GLY A 180 -26.09 -2.82 -13.96
C GLY A 180 -24.83 -2.78 -13.09
N VAL A 181 -23.99 -3.83 -13.10
CA VAL A 181 -22.74 -3.85 -12.30
C VAL A 181 -21.69 -2.88 -12.83
N MET A 182 -21.62 -2.68 -14.16
CA MET A 182 -20.77 -1.64 -14.77
C MET A 182 -21.11 -0.26 -14.23
N ARG A 183 -22.41 0.06 -14.20
CA ARG A 183 -22.94 1.30 -13.63
C ARG A 183 -22.62 1.40 -12.13
N LEU A 184 -22.88 0.34 -11.35
CA LEU A 184 -22.59 0.31 -9.91
C LEU A 184 -21.12 0.64 -9.61
N TYR A 185 -20.18 0.01 -10.32
CA TYR A 185 -18.75 0.23 -10.12
C TYR A 185 -18.34 1.65 -10.51
N SER A 186 -18.91 2.20 -11.59
CA SER A 186 -18.69 3.61 -11.96
C SER A 186 -19.16 4.58 -10.87
N TYR A 187 -20.31 4.31 -10.24
CA TYR A 187 -20.79 5.13 -9.12
C TYR A 187 -19.94 4.96 -7.85
N SER A 188 -19.37 3.77 -7.61
CA SER A 188 -18.43 3.54 -6.50
C SER A 188 -17.20 4.45 -6.63
N THR A 189 -16.67 4.59 -7.84
CA THR A 189 -15.56 5.52 -8.13
C THR A 189 -15.93 6.96 -7.78
N ILE A 190 -17.08 7.44 -8.24
CA ILE A 190 -17.56 8.81 -7.98
C ILE A 190 -17.74 9.04 -6.47
N ALA A 191 -18.39 8.10 -5.77
CA ALA A 191 -18.63 8.18 -4.33
C ALA A 191 -17.34 8.26 -3.51
N ARG A 192 -16.20 7.85 -4.07
CA ARG A 192 -14.88 7.83 -3.42
C ARG A 192 -13.93 8.94 -3.88
N GLY A 193 -14.44 9.92 -4.63
CA GLY A 193 -13.69 11.11 -5.05
C GLY A 193 -13.15 11.05 -6.48
N GLY A 194 -13.67 10.15 -7.33
CA GLY A 194 -13.35 10.16 -8.75
C GLY A 194 -14.19 11.19 -9.53
N ASP A 195 -13.52 12.10 -10.24
CA ASP A 195 -14.16 13.15 -11.06
C ASP A 195 -14.34 12.75 -12.53
N GLY A 196 -13.81 11.59 -12.92
CA GLY A 196 -13.91 11.09 -14.28
C GLY A 196 -13.99 9.58 -14.33
N ILE A 197 -14.82 9.09 -15.27
CA ILE A 197 -15.02 7.67 -15.55
C ILE A 197 -14.72 7.44 -17.03
N LEU A 198 -13.60 6.79 -17.31
CA LEU A 198 -13.18 6.41 -18.65
C LEU A 198 -13.17 4.87 -18.78
N PHE A 199 -13.08 4.39 -20.02
CA PHE A 199 -13.17 2.98 -20.34
C PHE A 199 -12.05 2.57 -21.30
N PHE A 200 -11.38 1.47 -20.97
CA PHE A 200 -10.71 0.68 -21.99
C PHE A 200 -11.72 -0.33 -22.55
N GLN A 201 -12.17 -0.22 -23.79
CA GLN A 201 -11.86 0.82 -24.77
C GLN A 201 -13.15 1.30 -25.44
N TRP A 202 -13.05 2.33 -26.28
CA TRP A 202 -14.22 2.85 -27.00
C TRP A 202 -14.88 1.78 -27.89
N ARG A 203 -14.10 1.07 -28.72
CA ARG A 203 -14.62 0.07 -29.65
C ARG A 203 -13.83 -1.22 -29.56
N GLN A 204 -14.53 -2.34 -29.52
CA GLN A 204 -13.90 -3.64 -29.36
C GLN A 204 -13.01 -3.97 -30.56
N GLY A 205 -11.76 -4.32 -30.30
CA GLY A 205 -10.76 -4.61 -31.34
C GLY A 205 -11.16 -5.81 -32.21
N ARG A 206 -11.00 -5.70 -33.54
CA ARG A 206 -11.27 -6.81 -34.48
C ARG A 206 -10.13 -7.85 -34.51
N ALA A 207 -8.91 -7.43 -34.16
CA ALA A 207 -7.69 -8.24 -34.18
C ALA A 207 -6.77 -7.80 -33.04
N GLY A 208 -5.69 -8.55 -32.80
CA GLY A 208 -4.77 -8.32 -31.70
C GLY A 208 -5.05 -9.18 -30.45
N ALA A 209 -4.20 -9.02 -29.44
CA ALA A 209 -4.26 -9.79 -28.19
C ALA A 209 -5.56 -9.53 -27.41
N GLU A 210 -6.03 -8.28 -27.41
CA GLU A 210 -7.17 -7.83 -26.60
C GLU A 210 -8.48 -7.75 -27.37
N LYS A 211 -8.58 -8.39 -28.54
CA LYS A 211 -9.80 -8.39 -29.38
C LYS A 211 -11.07 -8.86 -28.65
N PHE A 212 -10.94 -9.59 -27.53
CA PHE A 212 -12.07 -10.05 -26.71
C PHE A 212 -12.30 -9.24 -25.43
N HIS A 213 -11.43 -8.26 -25.13
CA HIS A 213 -11.65 -7.32 -24.03
C HIS A 213 -12.93 -6.51 -24.30
N GLY A 214 -13.75 -6.27 -23.28
CA GLY A 214 -14.97 -5.50 -23.41
C GLY A 214 -14.71 -4.06 -23.88
N ALA A 215 -15.70 -3.45 -24.51
CA ALA A 215 -15.63 -2.08 -24.99
C ALA A 215 -17.00 -1.40 -24.93
N MET A 216 -17.03 -0.08 -25.08
CA MET A 216 -18.29 0.68 -25.14
C MET A 216 -19.11 0.31 -26.38
N VAL A 217 -18.45 0.11 -27.51
CA VAL A 217 -19.04 -0.43 -28.74
C VAL A 217 -18.56 -1.87 -28.95
N PRO A 218 -19.39 -2.88 -28.63
CA PRO A 218 -19.03 -4.29 -28.81
C PRO A 218 -18.96 -4.67 -30.30
N HIS A 219 -18.40 -5.86 -30.60
CA HIS A 219 -18.31 -6.38 -31.97
C HIS A 219 -19.65 -6.47 -32.71
N SER A 220 -20.77 -6.63 -31.99
CA SER A 220 -22.10 -6.65 -32.60
C SER A 220 -22.42 -5.34 -33.34
N ASN A 221 -21.76 -4.24 -32.96
CA ASN A 221 -22.01 -2.89 -33.49
C ASN A 221 -23.51 -2.52 -33.47
N ASP A 222 -24.23 -3.08 -32.51
CA ASP A 222 -25.66 -2.92 -32.32
C ASP A 222 -25.91 -1.95 -31.16
N GLU A 223 -26.55 -0.82 -31.47
CA GLU A 223 -26.94 0.17 -30.47
C GLU A 223 -27.95 -0.39 -29.45
N ASN A 224 -28.68 -1.45 -29.79
CA ASN A 224 -29.62 -2.11 -28.86
C ASN A 224 -28.93 -3.14 -27.96
N SER A 225 -27.62 -3.36 -28.12
CA SER A 225 -26.88 -4.25 -27.22
C SER A 225 -26.93 -3.73 -25.78
N ARG A 226 -27.05 -4.65 -24.81
CA ARG A 226 -27.07 -4.32 -23.37
C ARG A 226 -25.91 -3.41 -22.98
N ILE A 227 -24.71 -3.71 -23.46
CA ILE A 227 -23.49 -2.96 -23.15
C ILE A 227 -23.62 -1.50 -23.59
N PHE A 228 -24.00 -1.27 -24.84
CA PHE A 228 -24.12 0.10 -25.36
C PHE A 228 -25.23 0.88 -24.65
N GLN A 229 -26.36 0.22 -24.33
CA GLN A 229 -27.45 0.84 -23.57
C GLN A 229 -27.04 1.22 -22.15
N GLU A 230 -26.29 0.36 -21.43
CA GLU A 230 -25.77 0.69 -20.10
C GLU A 230 -24.76 1.84 -20.15
N VAL A 231 -23.88 1.89 -21.16
CA VAL A 231 -22.95 3.01 -21.38
C VAL A 231 -23.71 4.31 -21.64
N LYS A 232 -24.74 4.28 -22.50
CA LYS A 232 -25.58 5.45 -22.78
C LYS A 232 -26.31 5.92 -21.53
N GLN A 233 -26.85 4.99 -20.73
CA GLN A 233 -27.48 5.31 -19.46
C GLN A 233 -26.50 6.02 -18.52
N LEU A 234 -25.32 5.44 -18.29
CA LEU A 234 -24.30 6.06 -17.44
C LEU A 234 -23.96 7.47 -17.92
N GLY A 235 -23.70 7.65 -19.22
CA GLY A 235 -23.39 8.97 -19.79
C GLY A 235 -24.51 10.00 -19.61
N HIS A 236 -25.78 9.61 -19.59
CA HIS A 236 -26.90 10.52 -19.28
C HIS A 236 -26.99 10.86 -17.79
N GLU A 237 -26.61 9.94 -16.92
CA GLU A 237 -26.63 10.13 -15.48
C GLU A 237 -25.48 11.02 -15.02
N LEU A 238 -24.27 10.84 -15.56
CA LEU A 238 -23.08 11.63 -15.21
C LEU A 238 -23.29 13.13 -15.47
N LYS A 239 -24.02 13.52 -16.52
CA LYS A 239 -24.39 14.93 -16.81
C LYS A 239 -25.24 15.60 -15.73
N LYS A 240 -25.75 14.84 -14.76
CA LYS A 240 -26.55 15.35 -13.65
C LYS A 240 -25.73 15.51 -12.37
N LEU A 241 -24.44 15.21 -12.42
CA LEU A 241 -23.54 15.16 -11.26
C LEU A 241 -22.48 16.28 -11.30
N ASP A 242 -22.61 17.29 -12.16
CA ASP A 242 -21.65 18.39 -12.26
C ASP A 242 -21.40 19.12 -10.92
N ALA A 243 -22.40 19.14 -10.03
CA ALA A 243 -22.31 19.79 -8.72
C ALA A 243 -21.32 19.12 -7.73
N ILE A 244 -20.88 17.89 -8.00
CA ILE A 244 -19.92 17.16 -7.15
C ILE A 244 -18.51 17.07 -7.75
N VAL A 245 -18.29 17.63 -8.95
CA VAL A 245 -16.96 17.72 -9.53
C VAL A 245 -16.08 18.60 -8.64
N GLY A 246 -14.89 18.13 -8.29
CA GLY A 246 -14.00 18.83 -7.36
C GLY A 246 -14.33 18.60 -5.88
N ALA A 247 -15.37 17.84 -5.55
CA ALA A 247 -15.76 17.59 -4.17
C ALA A 247 -14.69 16.76 -3.44
N ARG A 248 -14.54 17.02 -2.14
CA ARG A 248 -13.60 16.29 -1.28
C ARG A 248 -14.31 15.63 -0.12
N THR A 249 -13.91 14.40 0.19
CA THR A 249 -14.35 13.65 1.36
C THR A 249 -13.45 13.98 2.55
N LYS A 250 -14.03 14.12 3.75
CA LYS A 250 -13.28 14.27 5.00
C LYS A 250 -13.25 12.92 5.71
N ALA A 251 -12.10 12.27 5.77
CA ALA A 251 -11.89 11.09 6.60
C ALA A 251 -11.43 11.50 8.01
N LYS A 252 -11.81 10.70 9.00
CA LYS A 252 -11.30 10.79 10.39
C LYS A 252 -10.45 9.59 10.78
N VAL A 253 -10.34 8.62 9.88
CA VAL A 253 -9.51 7.44 10.01
C VAL A 253 -8.48 7.45 8.89
N ALA A 254 -7.23 7.17 9.23
CA ALA A 254 -6.19 6.87 8.26
C ALA A 254 -5.66 5.45 8.45
N ILE A 255 -5.24 4.84 7.36
CA ILE A 255 -4.46 3.59 7.37
C ILE A 255 -3.07 3.90 6.80
N VAL A 256 -2.03 3.51 7.53
CA VAL A 256 -0.65 3.63 7.05
C VAL A 256 -0.43 2.64 5.91
N PHE A 257 0.03 3.15 4.78
CA PHE A 257 0.46 2.37 3.62
C PHE A 257 1.83 2.82 3.17
N ASP A 258 2.77 1.90 3.01
CA ASP A 258 4.12 2.22 2.54
C ASP A 258 4.62 1.15 1.58
N TRP A 259 5.01 1.58 0.37
CA TRP A 259 5.51 0.68 -0.68
C TRP A 259 6.87 0.08 -0.33
N GLU A 260 7.78 0.84 0.30
CA GLU A 260 9.08 0.30 0.70
C GLU A 260 8.93 -0.70 1.85
N ASN A 261 8.00 -0.43 2.77
CA ASN A 261 7.60 -1.40 3.78
C ASN A 261 7.05 -2.68 3.13
N TRP A 262 6.18 -2.55 2.13
CA TRP A 262 5.64 -3.70 1.38
C TRP A 262 6.74 -4.48 0.66
N TRP A 263 7.72 -3.80 0.07
CA TRP A 263 8.87 -4.45 -0.54
C TRP A 263 9.66 -5.25 0.49
N ALA A 264 10.02 -4.63 1.61
CA ALA A 264 10.89 -5.22 2.62
C ALA A 264 10.24 -6.37 3.38
N VAL A 265 8.97 -6.23 3.80
CA VAL A 265 8.28 -7.25 4.62
C VAL A 265 8.02 -8.55 3.85
N GLU A 266 7.95 -8.48 2.52
CA GLU A 266 7.74 -9.63 1.64
C GLU A 266 9.03 -10.08 0.92
N LEU A 267 10.21 -9.64 1.36
CA LEU A 267 11.46 -10.30 0.99
C LEU A 267 11.57 -11.66 1.69
N ASP A 268 12.44 -12.53 1.19
CA ASP A 268 12.69 -13.83 1.80
C ASP A 268 13.40 -13.73 3.16
N GLY A 269 13.40 -14.85 3.90
CA GLY A 269 14.15 -14.98 5.16
C GLY A 269 13.48 -14.33 6.37
N LYS A 270 12.16 -14.09 6.32
CA LYS A 270 11.38 -13.59 7.45
C LYS A 270 10.92 -14.74 8.35
N PRO A 271 10.44 -14.47 9.58
CA PRO A 271 9.89 -15.52 10.45
C PRO A 271 8.71 -16.26 9.82
N HIS A 272 7.97 -15.61 8.92
CA HIS A 272 6.97 -16.23 8.06
C HIS A 272 7.04 -15.59 6.65
N ASN A 273 7.47 -16.37 5.65
CA ASN A 273 7.68 -15.84 4.29
C ASN A 273 6.38 -15.63 3.48
N ASP A 274 5.24 -16.19 3.90
CA ASP A 274 3.96 -16.01 3.21
C ASP A 274 3.14 -14.84 3.77
N LEU A 275 3.77 -13.91 4.51
CA LEU A 275 3.09 -12.69 4.93
C LEU A 275 2.74 -11.85 3.70
N GLN A 276 1.48 -11.40 3.61
CA GLN A 276 0.99 -10.60 2.50
C GLN A 276 0.49 -9.25 3.00
N TYR A 277 1.26 -8.19 2.78
CA TYR A 277 1.05 -6.86 3.34
C TYR A 277 -0.29 -6.25 2.95
N VAL A 278 -0.58 -6.19 1.64
CA VAL A 278 -1.83 -5.60 1.16
C VAL A 278 -3.05 -6.34 1.71
N GLN A 279 -2.97 -7.67 1.87
CA GLN A 279 -4.08 -8.42 2.48
C GLN A 279 -4.24 -8.10 3.97
N ARG A 280 -3.15 -7.83 4.70
CA ARG A 280 -3.25 -7.38 6.10
C ARG A 280 -3.89 -6.01 6.17
N VAL A 281 -3.50 -5.07 5.30
CA VAL A 281 -4.13 -3.75 5.17
C VAL A 281 -5.63 -3.89 4.86
N GLU A 282 -5.99 -4.77 3.91
CA GLU A 282 -7.38 -4.99 3.50
C GLU A 282 -8.27 -5.51 4.64
N VAL A 283 -7.75 -6.35 5.53
CA VAL A 283 -8.50 -6.84 6.71
C VAL A 283 -8.98 -5.68 7.59
N TYR A 284 -8.12 -4.67 7.84
CA TYR A 284 -8.52 -3.49 8.61
C TYR A 284 -9.46 -2.59 7.81
N TYR A 285 -9.15 -2.34 6.54
CA TYR A 285 -9.99 -1.52 5.66
C TYR A 285 -11.41 -2.06 5.55
N GLN A 286 -11.57 -3.39 5.44
CA GLN A 286 -12.86 -4.05 5.27
C GLN A 286 -13.82 -3.77 6.44
N GLU A 287 -13.33 -3.61 7.66
CA GLU A 287 -14.18 -3.28 8.82
C GLU A 287 -14.70 -1.84 8.74
N PHE A 288 -13.86 -0.89 8.35
CA PHE A 288 -14.30 0.49 8.09
C PHE A 288 -15.27 0.58 6.92
N TYR A 289 -15.01 -0.20 5.86
CA TYR A 289 -15.90 -0.30 4.70
C TYR A 289 -17.29 -0.79 5.10
N LYS A 290 -17.40 -1.88 5.88
CA LYS A 290 -18.68 -2.41 6.40
C LYS A 290 -19.42 -1.40 7.27
N ALA A 291 -18.68 -0.59 8.04
CA ALA A 291 -19.22 0.44 8.91
C ALA A 291 -19.58 1.76 8.19
N ASN A 292 -19.31 1.87 6.88
CA ASN A 292 -19.43 3.11 6.10
C ASN A 292 -18.59 4.28 6.68
N ILE A 293 -17.40 3.97 7.18
CA ILE A 293 -16.45 4.97 7.69
C ILE A 293 -15.49 5.35 6.56
N ALA A 294 -15.34 6.65 6.29
CA ALA A 294 -14.38 7.15 5.32
C ALA A 294 -12.94 7.00 5.84
N VAL A 295 -12.07 6.44 4.99
CA VAL A 295 -10.67 6.14 5.28
C VAL A 295 -9.79 6.84 4.25
N ASP A 296 -8.72 7.47 4.72
CA ASP A 296 -7.59 7.89 3.88
C ASP A 296 -6.38 6.97 4.10
N PHE A 297 -5.44 6.98 3.15
CA PHE A 297 -4.15 6.32 3.26
C PHE A 297 -3.02 7.34 3.41
N VAL A 298 -2.10 7.06 4.33
CA VAL A 298 -1.00 7.98 4.69
C VAL A 298 0.30 7.23 4.86
N ARG A 299 1.44 7.93 4.78
CA ARG A 299 2.72 7.43 5.27
C ARG A 299 2.84 7.76 6.77
N ALA A 300 3.65 7.00 7.50
CA ALA A 300 3.81 7.21 8.95
C ALA A 300 4.43 8.58 9.29
N GLY A 301 5.20 9.17 8.36
CA GLY A 301 5.77 10.51 8.48
C GLY A 301 4.91 11.66 7.93
N ASP A 302 3.70 11.41 7.40
CA ASP A 302 2.82 12.49 6.89
C ASP A 302 2.18 13.29 8.06
N ASP A 303 1.49 14.40 7.74
CA ASP A 303 0.69 15.13 8.73
C ASP A 303 -0.55 14.32 9.14
N LEU A 304 -0.56 13.86 10.40
CA LEU A 304 -1.63 13.04 10.97
C LEU A 304 -2.69 13.84 11.73
N SER A 305 -2.55 15.17 11.84
CA SER A 305 -3.37 16.01 12.72
C SER A 305 -4.86 16.06 12.37
N ALA A 306 -5.22 15.72 11.13
CA ALA A 306 -6.61 15.70 10.67
C ALA A 306 -7.41 14.47 11.16
N TYR A 307 -6.70 13.41 11.57
CA TYR A 307 -7.26 12.10 11.89
C TYR A 307 -7.47 11.93 13.39
N GLU A 308 -8.51 11.19 13.75
CA GLU A 308 -8.77 10.76 15.13
C GLU A 308 -8.20 9.37 15.39
N LEU A 309 -8.09 8.55 14.34
CA LEU A 309 -7.59 7.18 14.38
C LEU A 309 -6.59 6.97 13.24
N VAL A 310 -5.41 6.45 13.56
CA VAL A 310 -4.43 5.95 12.58
C VAL A 310 -4.23 4.47 12.86
N VAL A 311 -4.35 3.64 11.82
CA VAL A 311 -4.07 2.21 11.88
C VAL A 311 -2.80 1.94 11.10
N ALA A 312 -1.85 1.22 11.68
CA ALA A 312 -0.59 0.82 11.07
C ALA A 312 -0.50 -0.72 11.00
N PRO A 313 -1.14 -1.35 9.99
CA PRO A 313 -1.03 -2.78 9.76
C PRO A 313 0.37 -3.12 9.27
N MET A 314 1.11 -3.93 10.03
CA MET A 314 2.40 -4.51 9.68
C MET A 314 3.38 -3.45 9.13
N LEU A 315 3.53 -2.36 9.89
CA LEU A 315 4.49 -1.28 9.63
C LEU A 315 5.90 -1.75 10.04
N TYR A 316 6.37 -2.79 9.36
CA TYR A 316 7.64 -3.48 9.60
C TYR A 316 8.84 -2.55 9.60
N MET A 317 8.88 -1.63 8.64
CA MET A 317 9.93 -0.63 8.45
C MET A 317 9.55 0.69 9.13
N ILE A 318 10.48 1.28 9.89
CA ILE A 318 10.36 2.63 10.44
C ILE A 318 11.50 3.49 9.91
N LYS A 319 11.15 4.51 9.14
CA LYS A 319 12.09 5.48 8.56
C LYS A 319 12.39 6.60 9.57
N PRO A 320 13.49 7.36 9.37
CA PRO A 320 13.83 8.46 10.27
C PRO A 320 12.68 9.46 10.44
N GLY A 321 12.31 9.75 11.70
CA GLY A 321 11.24 10.70 12.05
C GLY A 321 9.84 10.11 12.12
N GLU A 322 9.61 8.89 11.61
CA GLU A 322 8.26 8.29 11.59
C GLU A 322 7.79 7.88 13.00
N ALA A 323 8.68 7.32 13.82
CA ALA A 323 8.34 6.95 15.20
C ALA A 323 8.00 8.18 16.04
N GLU A 324 8.78 9.26 15.90
CA GLU A 324 8.54 10.53 16.59
C GLU A 324 7.23 11.17 16.14
N ASN A 325 6.88 11.08 14.85
CA ASN A 325 5.62 11.59 14.34
C ASN A 325 4.41 10.81 14.89
N LEU A 326 4.51 9.48 14.94
CA LEU A 326 3.48 8.62 15.54
C LEU A 326 3.33 8.89 17.04
N GLU A 327 4.44 9.10 17.76
CA GLU A 327 4.41 9.49 19.18
C GLU A 327 3.72 10.84 19.36
N ALA A 328 4.09 11.85 18.56
CA ALA A 328 3.48 13.18 18.60
C ALA A 328 1.98 13.13 18.28
N PHE A 329 1.55 12.30 17.33
CA PHE A 329 0.13 12.10 17.01
C PHE A 329 -0.65 11.60 18.22
N VAL A 330 -0.11 10.61 18.94
CA VAL A 330 -0.74 10.05 20.16
C VAL A 330 -0.71 11.05 21.32
N GLU A 331 0.41 11.75 21.53
CA GLU A 331 0.54 12.79 22.56
C GLU A 331 -0.47 13.94 22.37
N ASN A 332 -0.79 14.25 21.11
CA ASN A 332 -1.81 15.24 20.74
C ASN A 332 -3.25 14.71 20.79
N GLY A 333 -3.47 13.49 21.28
CA GLY A 333 -4.79 12.91 21.53
C GLY A 333 -5.35 12.04 20.40
N GLY A 334 -4.54 11.71 19.39
CA GLY A 334 -4.88 10.73 18.37
C GLY A 334 -4.84 9.29 18.90
N THR A 335 -5.69 8.41 18.36
CA THR A 335 -5.63 6.98 18.65
C THR A 335 -4.78 6.27 17.58
N LEU A 336 -3.72 5.59 17.99
CA LEU A 336 -2.92 4.74 17.11
C LEU A 336 -3.27 3.26 17.34
N VAL A 337 -3.36 2.48 16.27
CA VAL A 337 -3.48 1.01 16.31
C VAL A 337 -2.32 0.40 15.54
N VAL A 338 -1.49 -0.40 16.19
CA VAL A 338 -0.32 -1.05 15.56
C VAL A 338 -0.51 -2.56 15.58
N SER A 339 -0.34 -3.22 14.43
CA SER A 339 -0.41 -4.68 14.39
C SER A 339 0.96 -5.33 14.62
N PHE A 340 0.96 -6.67 14.74
CA PHE A 340 2.16 -7.49 14.81
C PHE A 340 3.16 -7.17 13.68
N PHE A 341 4.43 -7.52 13.92
CA PHE A 341 5.54 -7.36 12.97
C PHE A 341 5.71 -5.93 12.44
N SER A 342 5.48 -4.95 13.32
CA SER A 342 5.74 -3.52 13.07
C SER A 342 6.97 -3.04 13.84
N GLY A 343 7.69 -2.02 13.37
CA GLY A 343 8.86 -1.45 14.06
C GLY A 343 10.03 -2.40 14.22
N ILE A 344 10.26 -3.26 13.22
CA ILE A 344 11.26 -4.33 13.26
C ILE A 344 12.59 -3.87 12.66
N ALA A 345 12.54 -3.20 11.52
CA ALA A 345 13.73 -2.80 10.78
C ALA A 345 13.71 -1.31 10.39
N ASP A 346 14.90 -0.77 10.14
CA ASP A 346 15.10 0.56 9.59
C ASP A 346 14.89 0.57 8.05
N GLU A 347 15.11 1.73 7.43
CA GLU A 347 14.94 1.90 5.98
C GLU A 347 15.91 1.07 5.12
N ASN A 348 16.91 0.42 5.71
CA ASN A 348 17.87 -0.45 5.02
C ASN A 348 17.66 -1.94 5.36
N ASP A 349 16.49 -2.32 5.87
CA ASP A 349 16.16 -3.67 6.35
C ASP A 349 17.06 -4.13 7.51
N ARG A 350 17.66 -3.19 8.27
CA ARG A 350 18.48 -3.53 9.45
C ARG A 350 17.62 -3.53 10.70
N ILE A 351 17.73 -4.60 11.48
CA ILE A 351 16.95 -4.75 12.71
C ILE A 351 17.27 -3.65 13.72
N HIS A 352 16.23 -2.99 14.24
CA HIS A 352 16.37 -2.12 15.40
C HIS A 352 16.66 -2.95 16.66
N LEU A 353 17.86 -2.78 17.21
CA LEU A 353 18.29 -3.49 18.41
C LEU A 353 17.64 -2.92 19.68
N GLY A 354 17.60 -3.73 20.73
CA GLY A 354 17.03 -3.34 22.03
C GLY A 354 15.67 -3.99 22.33
N GLY A 355 15.19 -4.92 21.51
CA GLY A 355 13.93 -5.65 21.69
C GLY A 355 12.79 -5.02 20.89
N TYR A 356 11.98 -5.85 20.25
CA TYR A 356 10.96 -5.38 19.31
C TYR A 356 9.74 -4.80 20.03
N PRO A 357 9.01 -3.83 19.44
CA PRO A 357 9.42 -3.01 18.30
C PRO A 357 10.22 -1.81 18.79
N ALA A 358 11.57 -1.88 18.80
CA ALA A 358 12.43 -0.93 19.53
C ALA A 358 12.09 0.57 19.33
N PRO A 359 11.88 1.10 18.10
CA PRO A 359 11.51 2.50 17.90
C PRO A 359 10.12 2.86 18.44
N LEU A 360 9.21 1.90 18.52
CA LEU A 360 7.84 2.08 19.02
C LEU A 360 7.65 1.57 20.45
N ARG A 361 8.71 1.02 21.08
CA ARG A 361 8.63 0.33 22.37
C ARG A 361 8.11 1.24 23.49
N LYS A 362 8.59 2.48 23.53
CA LYS A 362 8.13 3.51 24.48
C LYS A 362 6.69 3.90 24.20
N LEU A 363 6.35 4.14 22.93
CA LEU A 363 5.02 4.52 22.49
C LEU A 363 3.98 3.43 22.77
N LEU A 364 4.35 2.16 22.59
CA LEU A 364 3.48 0.98 22.73
C LEU A 364 3.54 0.35 24.12
N GLY A 365 4.50 0.74 24.96
CA GLY A 365 4.63 0.27 26.34
C GLY A 365 4.81 -1.24 26.45
N ILE A 366 5.43 -1.89 25.46
CA ILE A 366 5.57 -3.35 25.33
C ILE A 366 6.95 -3.72 24.80
N CYS A 367 7.39 -4.94 25.05
CA CYS A 367 8.54 -5.57 24.40
C CYS A 367 8.11 -6.95 23.89
N VAL A 368 8.15 -7.16 22.58
CA VAL A 368 8.05 -8.48 21.95
C VAL A 368 9.42 -9.15 22.07
N GLU A 369 9.46 -10.22 22.86
CA GLU A 369 10.69 -10.99 23.13
C GLU A 369 10.94 -12.04 22.03
N GLU A 370 9.87 -12.60 21.47
CA GLU A 370 9.93 -13.67 20.48
C GLU A 370 8.70 -13.62 19.56
N PHE A 371 8.92 -13.87 18.27
CA PHE A 371 7.86 -14.07 17.28
C PHE A 371 7.44 -15.54 17.28
N ASP A 372 6.13 -15.79 17.23
CA ASP A 372 5.55 -17.13 17.20
C ASP A 372 4.58 -17.25 16.02
N PRO A 373 5.11 -17.36 14.78
CA PRO A 373 4.30 -17.64 13.60
C PRO A 373 3.68 -19.04 13.68
N TYR A 374 2.46 -19.20 13.19
CA TYR A 374 1.75 -20.48 13.22
C TYR A 374 1.91 -21.27 11.90
N PRO A 375 2.16 -22.58 11.97
CA PRO A 375 1.94 -23.47 10.83
C PRO A 375 0.49 -23.38 10.32
N LEU A 376 0.26 -23.59 9.03
CA LEU A 376 -1.06 -23.46 8.37
C LEU A 376 -2.21 -24.22 9.06
N ASN A 377 -1.90 -25.34 9.72
CA ASN A 377 -2.89 -26.19 10.38
C ASN A 377 -3.04 -25.92 11.89
N GLU A 378 -2.29 -24.96 12.42
CA GLU A 378 -2.34 -24.59 13.83
C GLU A 378 -3.09 -23.28 14.03
N LYS A 379 -3.85 -23.24 15.11
CA LYS A 379 -4.64 -22.08 15.50
C LYS A 379 -4.59 -21.93 17.01
N ASN A 380 -4.51 -20.69 17.44
CA ASN A 380 -4.74 -20.30 18.82
C ASN A 380 -6.08 -19.55 18.93
N THR A 381 -6.45 -19.19 20.15
CA THR A 381 -7.70 -18.51 20.46
C THR A 381 -7.44 -17.39 21.45
N ILE A 382 -7.98 -16.23 21.14
CA ILE A 382 -8.05 -15.06 22.02
C ILE A 382 -9.48 -14.98 22.57
N LEU A 383 -9.60 -14.64 23.86
CA LEU A 383 -10.90 -14.43 24.51
C LEU A 383 -11.15 -12.94 24.67
N PHE A 384 -11.84 -12.30 23.72
CA PHE A 384 -12.15 -10.87 23.75
C PHE A 384 -13.59 -10.63 24.19
N ASN A 385 -13.82 -9.95 25.33
CA ASN A 385 -15.15 -9.67 25.87
C ASN A 385 -16.08 -10.90 25.93
N GLY A 386 -15.53 -12.07 26.31
CA GLY A 386 -16.26 -13.34 26.37
C GLY A 386 -16.48 -14.03 25.01
N GLN A 387 -16.06 -13.40 23.90
CA GLN A 387 -16.08 -13.99 22.56
C GLN A 387 -14.73 -14.62 22.23
N LYS A 388 -14.76 -15.78 21.57
CA LYS A 388 -13.56 -16.45 21.07
C LYS A 388 -13.24 -15.94 19.67
N ALA A 389 -12.06 -15.34 19.51
CA ALA A 389 -11.48 -15.03 18.21
C ALA A 389 -10.36 -16.04 17.90
N SER A 390 -10.28 -16.51 16.66
CA SER A 390 -9.22 -17.42 16.24
C SER A 390 -8.00 -16.62 15.77
N CYS A 391 -6.82 -17.03 16.20
CA CYS A 391 -5.56 -16.58 15.63
C CYS A 391 -4.93 -17.75 14.85
N SER A 392 -4.57 -17.56 13.57
CA SER A 392 -4.14 -18.65 12.69
C SER A 392 -2.88 -18.35 11.88
N MET A 393 -2.20 -17.24 12.16
CA MET A 393 -1.04 -16.80 11.38
C MET A 393 0.14 -16.43 12.27
N TRP A 394 -0.10 -15.67 13.33
CA TRP A 394 0.97 -15.07 14.10
C TRP A 394 0.58 -14.79 15.53
N SER A 395 1.50 -14.99 16.48
CA SER A 395 1.44 -14.37 17.78
C SER A 395 2.80 -13.86 18.22
N ASP A 396 2.79 -12.90 19.14
CA ASP A 396 4.01 -12.38 19.76
C ASP A 396 4.07 -12.84 21.23
N VAL A 397 5.28 -13.17 21.69
CA VAL A 397 5.58 -13.31 23.12
C VAL A 397 5.87 -11.91 23.66
N ILE A 398 4.91 -11.37 24.42
CA ILE A 398 4.91 -9.96 24.82
C ILE A 398 5.14 -9.81 26.32
N ARG A 399 6.16 -9.04 26.66
CA ARG A 399 6.36 -8.46 28.00
C ARG A 399 5.80 -7.03 28.03
N LEU A 400 5.01 -6.71 29.05
CA LEU A 400 4.46 -5.37 29.24
C LEU A 400 5.46 -4.43 29.92
N GLU A 401 5.46 -3.18 29.48
CA GLU A 401 6.34 -2.09 29.94
C GLU A 401 5.55 -0.79 30.11
N GLY A 402 4.45 -0.85 30.84
CA GLY A 402 3.53 0.26 31.09
C GLY A 402 2.20 0.14 30.36
N ALA A 403 2.10 -0.73 29.35
CA ALA A 403 0.83 -1.07 28.72
C ALA A 403 -0.06 -1.93 29.63
N GLU A 404 -1.38 -1.85 29.43
CA GLU A 404 -2.36 -2.71 30.07
C GLU A 404 -2.76 -3.82 29.09
N ALA A 405 -2.68 -5.07 29.53
CA ALA A 405 -3.19 -6.18 28.74
C ALA A 405 -4.70 -6.32 28.93
N TRP A 406 -5.44 -6.23 27.83
CA TRP A 406 -6.87 -6.52 27.86
C TRP A 406 -7.12 -8.04 27.82
N GLN A 407 -6.32 -8.81 27.08
CA GLN A 407 -6.53 -10.25 26.87
C GLN A 407 -5.24 -11.07 26.72
N SER A 408 -5.36 -12.39 26.96
CA SER A 408 -4.31 -13.40 26.76
C SER A 408 -4.79 -14.57 25.89
N LEU A 409 -3.86 -15.30 25.27
CA LEU A 409 -4.16 -16.52 24.52
C LEU A 409 -4.61 -17.67 25.44
N ALA A 410 -5.58 -18.48 24.99
CA ALA A 410 -6.26 -19.48 25.82
C ALA A 410 -5.61 -20.87 25.85
N LYS A 411 -4.76 -21.22 24.88
CA LYS A 411 -4.02 -22.50 24.83
C LYS A 411 -2.52 -22.24 24.90
N THR A 412 -1.82 -22.83 25.87
CA THR A 412 -0.35 -22.95 25.80
C THR A 412 0.17 -24.21 26.50
N GLY A 413 0.79 -25.10 25.73
CA GLY A 413 1.67 -26.18 26.21
C GLY A 413 3.09 -25.70 26.56
N ILE A 414 3.35 -24.39 26.50
CA ILE A 414 4.61 -23.75 26.90
C ILE A 414 4.22 -22.57 27.81
N LYS A 415 4.63 -22.60 29.08
CA LYS A 415 4.35 -21.54 30.06
C LYS A 415 5.17 -20.29 29.72
N ALA A 416 4.61 -19.37 28.93
CA ALA A 416 5.08 -17.99 28.85
C ALA A 416 3.89 -17.07 28.54
N ASN A 417 3.82 -15.95 29.27
CA ASN A 417 2.73 -14.97 29.18
C ASN A 417 2.70 -14.35 27.77
N ARG A 418 1.66 -14.66 26.98
CA ARG A 418 1.40 -14.06 25.66
C ARG A 418 0.14 -13.19 25.78
N LEU A 419 0.29 -11.88 25.66
CA LEU A 419 -0.74 -10.88 25.91
C LEU A 419 -1.00 -10.05 24.65
N LEU A 420 -2.23 -9.58 24.47
CA LEU A 420 -2.54 -8.48 23.56
C LEU A 420 -2.57 -7.17 24.38
N PRO A 421 -1.55 -6.31 24.24
CA PRO A 421 -1.45 -5.06 24.97
C PRO A 421 -2.21 -3.94 24.28
N SER A 422 -2.63 -2.97 25.08
CA SER A 422 -3.18 -1.66 24.67
C SER A 422 -2.66 -0.60 25.65
N ILE A 423 -2.70 0.69 25.32
CA ILE A 423 -2.29 1.75 26.27
C ILE A 423 -3.42 2.72 26.58
N ASN A 424 -3.67 2.89 27.87
CA ASN A 424 -4.16 4.13 28.45
C ASN A 424 -3.02 4.78 29.23
N LEU A 425 -2.62 5.99 28.84
CA LEU A 425 -1.67 6.80 29.60
C LEU A 425 -2.39 7.42 30.80
N ASP A 426 -2.23 6.82 31.99
CA ASP A 426 -2.73 7.42 33.23
C ASP A 426 -1.59 8.06 34.06
N ARG A 427 -1.86 9.29 34.51
CA ARG A 427 -0.92 10.24 35.10
C ARG A 427 -0.87 10.11 36.63
N GLU A 428 0.31 9.86 37.20
CA GLU A 428 0.65 10.35 38.54
C GLU A 428 1.95 11.17 38.51
N LYS A 429 1.77 12.46 38.16
CA LYS A 429 2.44 13.68 38.67
C LYS A 429 2.45 14.72 37.56
N LEU A 430 1.39 15.53 37.50
CA LEU A 430 1.37 16.96 37.17
C LEU A 430 -0.10 17.39 37.03
N SER A 431 -0.51 18.28 37.93
CA SER A 431 -1.85 18.84 38.03
C SER A 431 -2.20 19.75 36.85
N ILE A 432 -2.94 19.27 35.84
CA ILE A 432 -3.65 20.12 34.85
C ILE A 432 -4.96 19.42 34.44
N SER A 433 -6.00 20.25 34.32
CA SER A 433 -7.45 20.00 34.21
C SER A 433 -7.94 19.02 33.13
N GLU A 434 -9.09 18.41 33.43
CA GLU A 434 -9.93 17.53 32.60
C GLU A 434 -10.19 18.03 31.18
N GLN A 435 -9.82 17.23 30.17
CA GLN A 435 -10.59 17.02 28.94
C GLN A 435 -10.07 15.77 28.20
N SER A 436 -10.96 14.78 28.07
CA SER A 436 -10.98 13.61 27.16
C SER A 436 -9.65 12.92 26.79
N GLN A 437 -9.35 11.78 27.43
CA GLN A 437 -8.41 10.78 26.91
C GLN A 437 -9.21 9.60 26.31
N LYS A 438 -8.97 9.28 25.04
CA LYS A 438 -9.51 8.12 24.32
C LYS A 438 -8.42 7.02 24.22
N PRO A 439 -8.77 5.72 24.20
CA PRO A 439 -7.81 4.61 24.27
C PRO A 439 -7.02 4.37 22.97
N ILE A 440 -5.81 3.81 23.10
CA ILE A 440 -4.91 3.26 22.06
C ILE A 440 -5.13 1.74 22.03
N ILE A 441 -5.41 1.10 20.88
CA ILE A 441 -5.75 -0.34 20.76
C ILE A 441 -4.65 -1.12 20.05
#